data_AF-A0A9D6NZG9-F1
#
_entry.id   AF-A0A9D6NZG9-F1
#
_cell.length_a   1.000
_cell.length_b   1.000
_cell.length_c   1.000
_cell.angle_alpha   90.00
_cell.angle_beta   90.00
_cell.angle_gamma   90.00
#
_symmetry.space_group_name_H-M   'P 1'
#
loop_
_entity.id
_entity.type
_entity.pdbx_description
1 polymer ?
#
loop_
_entity_poly.entity_id
_entity_poly.type
_entity_poly.pdbx_seq_one_letter_code
_entity_poly.pdbx_strand_id
1 'polypeptide(L)'
;MQRYPRWLKKEFSPDGVAHEVRRLVGDLALNTVCESAVCPNLRECYAQRQLTFMILGSRCTRSCRFCAVDHGRPQPPAADEPR
;
A
#
# COMPACT_ATOMS: atom_id res chain seq x y z
N MET A 1 15.69 -16.66 -8.94
CA MET A 1 14.48 -15.83 -9.15
C MET A 1 13.89 -16.15 -10.52
N GLN A 2 12.67 -16.69 -10.58
CA GLN A 2 11.97 -16.91 -11.86
C GLN A 2 11.50 -15.55 -12.40
N ARG A 3 11.75 -15.27 -13.67
CA ARG A 3 11.37 -13.99 -14.30
C ARG A 3 9.85 -14.01 -14.54
N TYR A 4 9.15 -12.95 -14.13
CA TYR A 4 7.71 -12.85 -14.39
C TYR A 4 7.41 -12.89 -15.90
N PRO A 5 6.34 -13.60 -16.33
CA PRO A 5 5.87 -13.60 -17.72
C PRO A 5 5.56 -12.19 -18.22
N ARG A 6 5.67 -11.96 -19.53
CA ARG A 6 5.42 -10.62 -20.12
C ARG A 6 4.00 -10.12 -19.84
N TRP A 7 2.99 -11.00 -19.93
CA TRP A 7 1.58 -10.64 -19.71
C TRP A 7 1.24 -10.21 -18.28
N LEU A 8 2.10 -10.53 -17.29
CA LEU A 8 1.89 -10.14 -15.89
C LEU A 8 2.51 -8.76 -15.56
N LYS A 9 3.37 -8.24 -16.43
CA LYS A 9 4.03 -6.95 -16.22
C LYS A 9 3.17 -5.84 -16.77
N LYS A 10 2.86 -4.87 -15.93
CA LYS A 10 2.23 -3.61 -16.35
C LYS A 10 3.29 -2.62 -16.80
N GLU A 11 3.07 -2.02 -17.95
CA GLU A 11 3.78 -0.81 -18.37
C GLU A 11 3.08 0.40 -17.74
N PHE A 12 3.84 1.37 -17.26
CA PHE A 12 3.28 2.53 -16.58
C PHE A 12 3.93 3.80 -17.09
N SER A 13 3.10 4.76 -17.49
CA SER A 13 3.49 6.12 -17.84
C SER A 13 3.50 7.01 -16.60
N PRO A 14 4.42 7.98 -16.46
CA PRO A 14 4.37 8.93 -15.37
C PRO A 14 3.00 9.61 -15.30
N ASP A 15 2.36 9.55 -14.13
CA ASP A 15 1.07 10.18 -13.86
C ASP A 15 1.23 11.12 -12.65
N GLY A 16 0.93 12.40 -12.85
CA GLY A 16 1.08 13.42 -11.81
C GLY A 16 0.12 13.23 -10.63
N VAL A 17 -1.08 12.69 -10.88
CA VAL A 17 -2.09 12.41 -9.86
C VAL A 17 -1.64 11.26 -8.98
N ALA A 18 -1.07 10.21 -9.57
CA ALA A 18 -0.54 9.10 -8.77
C ALA A 18 0.57 9.55 -7.81
N HIS A 19 1.42 10.50 -8.25
CA HIS A 19 2.44 11.11 -7.40
C HIS A 19 1.82 12.02 -6.32
N GLU A 20 0.82 12.83 -6.68
CA GLU A 20 0.07 13.68 -5.73
C GLU A 20 -0.53 12.85 -4.59
N VAL A 21 -1.25 11.76 -4.93
CA VAL A 21 -1.88 10.86 -3.94
C VAL A 21 -0.81 10.20 -3.06
N ARG A 22 0.28 9.71 -3.65
CA ARG A 22 1.38 9.11 -2.87
C ARG A 22 1.99 10.13 -1.90
N ARG A 23 2.20 11.37 -2.34
CA ARG A 23 2.70 12.45 -1.48
C ARG A 23 1.73 12.72 -0.34
N LEU A 24 0.44 12.84 -0.62
CA LEU A 24 -0.60 13.08 0.39
C LEU A 24 -0.65 11.97 1.45
N VAL A 25 -0.60 10.70 1.03
CA VAL A 25 -0.55 9.55 1.94
C VAL A 25 0.67 9.63 2.87
N GLY A 26 1.83 9.99 2.33
CA GLY A 26 3.06 10.18 3.11
C GLY A 26 2.99 11.36 4.07
N ASP A 27 2.53 12.52 3.60
CA ASP A 27 2.42 13.76 4.37
C ASP A 27 1.44 13.63 5.54
N LEU A 28 0.36 12.85 5.35
CA LEU A 28 -0.64 12.56 6.38
C LEU A 28 -0.28 11.35 7.25
N ALA A 29 0.89 10.72 7.02
CA ALA A 29 1.34 9.51 7.72
C ALA A 29 0.30 8.37 7.74
N LEU A 30 -0.41 8.18 6.62
CA LEU A 30 -1.47 7.17 6.50
C LEU A 30 -0.91 5.83 6.05
N ASN A 31 -1.44 4.75 6.63
CA ASN A 31 -1.14 3.40 6.18
C ASN A 31 -2.14 2.96 5.10
N THR A 32 -1.64 2.33 4.03
CA THR A 32 -2.48 1.75 2.97
C THR A 32 -2.06 0.33 2.69
N VAL A 33 -3.02 -0.55 2.39
CA VAL A 33 -2.69 -1.90 1.92
C VAL A 33 -2.05 -1.86 0.53
N CYS A 34 -2.31 -0.79 -0.24
CA CYS A 34 -1.68 -0.55 -1.54
C CYS A 34 -0.15 -0.57 -1.44
N GLU A 35 0.42 0.08 -0.43
CA GLU A 35 1.87 0.12 -0.19
C GLU A 35 2.36 -1.07 0.63
N SER A 36 1.71 -1.39 1.75
CA SER A 36 2.19 -2.43 2.66
C SER A 36 2.15 -3.84 2.07
N ALA A 37 1.21 -4.12 1.15
CA ALA A 37 1.13 -5.41 0.47
C ALA A 37 1.89 -5.44 -0.87
N VAL A 38 2.64 -4.39 -1.23
CA VAL A 38 3.41 -4.28 -2.49
C VAL A 38 2.49 -4.51 -3.71
N CYS A 39 1.35 -3.83 -3.73
CA CYS A 39 0.32 -4.06 -4.75
C CYS A 39 0.81 -3.64 -6.14
N PRO A 40 0.71 -4.50 -7.17
CA PRO A 40 1.14 -4.16 -8.53
C PRO A 40 0.27 -3.09 -9.19
N ASN A 41 -0.91 -2.81 -8.64
CA ASN A 41 -1.87 -1.81 -9.15
C ASN A 41 -1.73 -0.44 -8.48
N LEU A 42 -0.78 -0.25 -7.53
CA LEU A 42 -0.67 0.96 -6.72
C LEU A 42 -0.77 2.25 -7.55
N ARG A 43 0.00 2.34 -8.65
CA ARG A 43 0.04 3.57 -9.44
C ARG A 43 -1.23 3.82 -10.23
N GLU A 44 -1.85 2.75 -10.74
CA GLU A 44 -3.11 2.83 -11.50
C GLU A 44 -4.27 3.26 -10.59
N CYS A 45 -4.40 2.64 -9.42
CA CYS A 45 -5.41 3.03 -8.44
C CYS A 45 -5.20 4.48 -7.97
N TYR A 46 -3.96 4.87 -7.67
CA TYR A 46 -3.66 6.24 -7.25
C TYR A 46 -3.95 7.27 -8.35
N ALA A 47 -3.65 6.97 -9.62
CA ALA A 47 -4.00 7.83 -10.75
C ALA A 47 -5.53 8.06 -10.86
N GLN A 48 -6.32 7.05 -10.46
CA GLN A 48 -7.78 7.13 -10.38
C GLN A 48 -8.31 7.72 -9.07
N ARG A 49 -7.44 8.26 -8.20
CA ARG A 49 -7.76 8.75 -6.85
C ARG A 49 -8.43 7.68 -5.98
N GLN A 50 -8.02 6.41 -6.15
CA GLN A 50 -8.49 5.26 -5.40
C GLN A 50 -7.37 4.69 -4.53
N LEU A 51 -7.68 4.42 -3.27
CA LEU A 51 -6.81 3.71 -2.35
C LEU A 51 -7.62 2.98 -1.28
N THR A 52 -6.98 2.03 -0.62
CA THR A 52 -7.56 1.31 0.50
C THR A 52 -6.70 1.54 1.74
N PHE A 53 -7.28 2.20 2.73
CA PHE A 53 -6.63 2.44 4.02
C PHE A 53 -6.40 1.14 4.78
N MET A 54 -5.36 1.13 5.59
CA MET A 54 -5.07 0.06 6.53
C MET A 54 -5.05 0.65 7.94
N ILE A 55 -6.01 0.26 8.75
CA ILE A 55 -6.11 0.68 10.15
C ILE A 55 -5.20 -0.15 11.05
N LEU A 56 -4.98 0.31 12.28
CA LEU A 56 -4.17 -0.38 13.30
C LEU A 56 -2.69 -0.52 12.94
N GLY A 57 -2.19 0.39 12.09
CA GLY A 57 -0.80 0.46 11.67
C GLY A 57 -0.44 -0.49 10.53
N SER A 58 0.87 -0.67 10.32
CA SER A 58 1.43 -1.42 9.18
C SER A 58 1.95 -2.82 9.51
N ARG A 59 1.77 -3.28 10.75
CA ARG A 59 2.27 -4.57 11.24
C ARG A 59 1.15 -5.54 11.59
N CYS A 60 1.18 -6.71 10.98
CA CYS A 60 0.22 -7.77 11.24
C CYS A 60 0.77 -8.79 12.24
N THR A 61 -0.06 -9.26 13.16
CA THR A 61 0.30 -10.32 14.13
C THR A 61 0.17 -11.74 13.55
N ARG A 62 -0.49 -11.87 12.39
CA ARG A 62 -0.63 -13.14 11.66
C ARG A 62 0.44 -13.28 10.59
N SER A 63 0.72 -14.50 10.15
CA SER A 63 1.76 -14.82 9.15
C SER A 63 1.18 -15.57 7.94
N CYS A 64 0.20 -14.95 7.28
CA CYS A 64 -0.40 -15.51 6.06
C CYS A 64 0.67 -15.67 4.98
N ARG A 65 0.87 -16.90 4.45
CA ARG A 65 1.99 -17.24 3.55
C ARG A 65 2.06 -16.42 2.26
N PHE A 66 0.96 -15.80 1.84
CA PHE A 66 0.88 -14.98 0.64
C PHE A 66 1.02 -13.48 0.91
N CYS A 67 0.89 -13.05 2.18
CA CYS A 67 0.80 -11.64 2.53
C CYS A 67 2.18 -11.03 2.65
N ALA A 68 2.38 -9.87 2.01
CA ALA A 68 3.63 -9.12 2.04
C ALA A 68 3.70 -8.04 3.13
N VAL A 69 2.61 -7.85 3.90
CA VAL A 69 2.58 -6.91 5.03
C VAL A 69 3.61 -7.31 6.08
N ASP A 70 4.27 -6.33 6.70
CA ASP A 70 5.26 -6.59 7.75
C ASP A 70 4.63 -7.34 8.93
N HIS A 71 5.37 -8.31 9.47
CA HIS A 71 4.87 -9.20 10.52
C HIS A 71 5.56 -8.89 11.85
N GLY A 72 4.79 -8.85 12.93
CA GLY A 72 5.34 -8.68 14.26
C GLY A 72 4.37 -8.05 15.25
N ARG A 73 4.91 -7.57 16.37
CA ARG A 73 4.14 -6.84 17.37
C ARG A 73 3.81 -5.43 16.84
N PRO A 74 2.52 -5.07 16.72
CA PRO A 74 2.13 -3.72 16.31
C PRO A 74 2.35 -2.72 17.46
N GLN A 75 2.32 -1.44 17.12
CA GLN A 75 2.18 -0.37 18.10
C GLN A 75 0.78 -0.41 18.72
N PRO A 76 0.56 0.20 19.89
CA PRO A 76 -0.79 0.41 20.41
C PRO A 76 -1.67 1.17 19.39
N PRO A 77 -2.99 0.90 19.34
CA PRO A 77 -3.90 1.66 18.50
C PRO A 77 -3.78 3.16 18.73
N ALA A 78 -3.74 3.94 17.66
CA ALA A 78 -3.72 5.39 17.76
C ALA A 78 -5.08 5.88 18.30
N ALA A 79 -5.05 6.75 19.32
CA ALA A 79 -6.27 7.24 19.94
C ALA A 79 -7.11 8.14 19.00
N ASP A 80 -6.48 8.73 17.99
CA ASP A 80 -7.11 9.53 16.95
C ASP A 80 -7.43 8.72 15.68
N GLU A 81 -7.35 7.39 15.71
CA GLU A 81 -7.86 6.53 14.62
C GLU A 81 -9.19 5.90 15.09
N PRO A 82 -10.36 6.32 14.55
CA PRO A 82 -10.58 7.07 13.31
C PRO A 82 -10.49 8.59 13.46
N ARG A 83 -10.06 9.25 12.37
CA ARG A 83 -10.00 10.71 12.24
C ARG A 83 -11.28 11.30 11.67
#